data_AF-A0A1W6SL42-F1
#
_entry.id   AF-A0A1W6SL42-F1
#
_cell.length_a   1.000
_cell.length_b   1.000
_cell.length_c   1.000
_cell.angle_alpha   90.00
_cell.angle_beta   90.00
_cell.angle_gamma   90.00
#
_symmetry.space_group_name_H-M   'P 1'
#
loop_
_entity.id
_entity.type
_entity.pdbx_description
1 polymer ?
#
loop_
_entity_poly.entity_id
_entity_poly.type
_entity_poly.pdbx_seq_one_letter_code
_entity_poly.pdbx_strand_id
1 'polypeptide(L)'
;MYSRHGYKHRVENTAGEQLLKALHAIRRKFPCRPVLFLTEEKSIQTVSERREEILPYYRIHLLAPDRLAALMDKTTFQALAQAHGGRIPKAISISAEDDLLRLDEVDYPCVLKPAYKHYGYGAQFQKAYVVNSRDEAARRWREISPVMPDLILQEWIEGNDSDIYFCLQYVGENGDPVVSFVGRKLRSWPPRIGGTASCIAAPQFERELTAATTGFFRSVGFVGMGSMEFKRNVHNGEFYIVEPTVSRTDFQEEVATVNGVNIPLAAYCHEVGAPIPVINHASPPRLWREPVTDRWARECSTGTPPEIGIPHKSCNAYFRMDDPAPWLKLMRERIFARLKHLLRR
;
A
#
# COMPACT_ATOMS: atom_id res chain seq x y z
N MET A 1 -5.45 -17.02 -0.08
CA MET A 1 -6.63 -16.89 0.81
C MET A 1 -7.02 -18.26 1.39
N TYR A 2 -7.26 -18.37 2.71
CA TYR A 2 -7.61 -19.64 3.38
C TYR A 2 -9.05 -19.71 3.90
N SER A 3 -9.84 -18.68 3.61
CA SER A 3 -11.24 -18.57 3.98
C SER A 3 -12.08 -19.77 3.54
N ARG A 4 -13.10 -20.12 4.34
CA ARG A 4 -14.15 -21.08 3.98
C ARG A 4 -15.17 -20.52 2.98
N HIS A 5 -15.21 -19.20 2.80
CA HIS A 5 -16.21 -18.51 1.97
C HIS A 5 -15.81 -18.39 0.50
N GLY A 6 -14.72 -19.03 0.07
CA GLY A 6 -14.24 -18.93 -1.31
C GLY A 6 -13.58 -20.21 -1.82
N TYR A 7 -13.61 -20.36 -3.15
CA TYR A 7 -12.89 -21.42 -3.86
C TYR A 7 -11.47 -20.96 -4.20
N LYS A 8 -10.52 -21.89 -4.11
CA LYS A 8 -9.11 -21.61 -4.37
C LYS A 8 -8.74 -22.16 -5.74
N HIS A 9 -8.22 -21.31 -6.61
CA HIS A 9 -7.58 -21.73 -7.85
C HIS A 9 -6.08 -21.53 -7.67
N ARG A 10 -5.31 -22.63 -7.68
CA ARG A 10 -3.85 -22.56 -7.58
C ARG A 10 -3.28 -22.30 -8.96
N VAL A 11 -2.37 -21.35 -9.02
CA VAL A 11 -1.62 -20.99 -10.22
C VAL A 11 -0.14 -21.01 -9.85
N GLU A 12 0.71 -21.36 -10.81
CA GLU A 12 2.16 -21.38 -10.60
C GLU A 12 2.70 -19.96 -10.38
N ASN A 13 2.17 -19.00 -11.14
CA ASN A 13 2.51 -17.59 -11.01
C ASN A 13 1.26 -16.71 -11.16
N THR A 14 1.22 -15.63 -10.38
CA THR A 14 0.22 -14.55 -10.44
C THR A 14 0.68 -13.41 -11.33
N ALA A 15 1.48 -13.70 -12.35
CA ALA A 15 1.94 -12.76 -13.37
C ALA A 15 2.08 -13.46 -14.73
N GLY A 16 2.11 -12.67 -15.80
CA GLY A 16 2.29 -13.13 -17.17
C GLY A 16 1.21 -14.10 -17.66
N GLU A 17 1.61 -14.96 -18.60
CA GLU A 17 0.73 -15.93 -19.27
C GLU A 17 0.04 -16.90 -18.32
N GLN A 18 0.68 -17.30 -17.22
CA GLN A 18 0.09 -18.20 -16.25
C GLN A 18 -1.13 -17.58 -15.57
N LEU A 19 -1.08 -16.27 -15.27
CA LEU A 19 -2.21 -15.54 -14.73
C LEU A 19 -3.34 -15.43 -15.76
N LEU A 20 -3.04 -15.10 -17.02
CA LEU A 20 -4.05 -14.99 -18.08
C LEU A 20 -4.79 -16.30 -18.30
N LYS A 21 -4.07 -17.41 -18.45
CA LYS A 21 -4.66 -18.75 -18.59
C LYS A 21 -5.59 -19.08 -17.43
N ALA A 22 -5.18 -18.75 -16.21
CA ALA A 22 -6.00 -18.95 -15.03
C ALA A 22 -7.26 -18.08 -15.03
N LEU A 23 -7.16 -16.80 -15.38
CA LEU A 23 -8.30 -15.90 -15.49
C LEU A 23 -9.28 -16.41 -16.56
N HIS A 24 -8.83 -16.78 -17.75
CA HIS A 24 -9.72 -17.38 -18.76
C HIS A 24 -10.41 -18.67 -18.26
N ALA A 25 -9.68 -19.55 -17.57
CA ALA A 25 -10.25 -20.76 -17.00
C ALA A 25 -11.28 -20.47 -15.90
N ILE A 26 -11.04 -19.46 -15.06
CA ILE A 26 -11.95 -19.02 -13.99
C ILE A 26 -13.21 -18.39 -14.60
N ARG A 27 -13.07 -17.50 -15.58
CA ARG A 27 -14.19 -16.81 -16.23
C ARG A 27 -15.25 -17.79 -16.74
N ARG A 28 -14.82 -18.90 -17.35
CA ARG A 28 -15.70 -19.94 -17.92
C ARG A 28 -16.62 -20.61 -16.88
N LYS A 29 -16.34 -20.44 -15.59
CA LYS A 29 -17.17 -20.95 -14.49
C LYS A 29 -18.32 -20.02 -14.10
N PHE A 30 -18.37 -18.81 -14.65
CA PHE A 30 -19.37 -17.80 -14.32
C PHE A 30 -20.30 -17.53 -15.51
N PRO A 31 -21.62 -17.44 -15.30
CA PRO A 31 -22.57 -17.13 -16.36
C PRO A 31 -22.47 -15.67 -16.85
N CYS A 32 -21.96 -14.76 -16.02
CA CYS A 32 -21.81 -13.33 -16.32
C CYS A 32 -20.40 -12.85 -15.95
N ARG A 33 -19.98 -11.67 -16.44
CA ARG A 33 -18.65 -11.08 -16.14
C ARG A 33 -18.50 -10.93 -14.62
N PRO A 34 -17.61 -11.68 -13.96
CA PRO A 34 -17.38 -11.52 -12.53
C PRO A 34 -16.54 -10.26 -12.27
N VAL A 35 -16.65 -9.72 -11.06
CA VAL A 35 -15.80 -8.62 -10.59
C VAL A 35 -14.40 -9.16 -10.29
N LEU A 36 -13.37 -8.43 -10.73
CA LEU A 36 -11.97 -8.77 -10.48
C LEU A 36 -11.34 -7.78 -9.51
N PHE A 37 -10.82 -8.29 -8.39
CA PHE A 37 -9.97 -7.53 -7.48
C PHE A 37 -8.55 -8.03 -7.58
N LEU A 38 -7.61 -7.11 -7.78
CA LEU A 38 -6.18 -7.38 -7.79
C LEU A 38 -5.60 -7.01 -6.42
N THR A 39 -4.69 -7.85 -5.92
CA THR A 39 -4.11 -7.69 -4.57
C THR A 39 -2.58 -7.66 -4.60
N GLU A 40 -1.98 -7.82 -5.77
CA GLU A 40 -0.53 -7.88 -5.96
C GLU A 40 -0.14 -7.01 -7.16
N GLU A 41 0.93 -6.25 -7.01
CA GLU A 41 1.43 -5.31 -8.02
C GLU A 41 1.76 -5.98 -9.36
N LYS A 42 2.42 -7.13 -9.34
CA LYS A 42 2.74 -7.91 -10.56
C LYS A 42 1.50 -8.40 -11.32
N SER A 43 0.40 -8.68 -10.60
CA SER A 43 -0.87 -9.05 -11.21
C SER A 43 -1.49 -7.87 -11.93
N ILE A 44 -1.38 -6.67 -11.34
CA ILE A 44 -1.86 -5.42 -11.96
C ILE A 44 -1.09 -5.14 -13.24
N GLN A 45 0.23 -5.22 -13.20
CA GLN A 45 1.05 -5.00 -14.38
C GLN A 45 0.63 -5.92 -15.53
N THR A 46 0.53 -7.23 -15.26
CA THR A 46 0.08 -8.22 -16.26
C THR A 46 -1.30 -7.90 -16.82
N VAL A 47 -2.27 -7.61 -15.94
CA VAL A 47 -3.66 -7.35 -16.34
C VAL A 47 -3.78 -6.02 -17.09
N SER A 48 -2.99 -5.01 -16.74
CA SER A 48 -2.97 -3.70 -17.41
C SER A 48 -2.34 -3.78 -18.80
N GLU A 49 -1.20 -4.46 -18.92
CA GLU A 49 -0.51 -4.70 -20.20
C GLU A 49 -1.37 -5.52 -21.17
N ARG A 50 -2.16 -6.47 -20.65
CA ARG A 50 -3.01 -7.38 -21.43
C ARG A 50 -4.50 -7.08 -21.25
N ARG A 51 -4.83 -5.80 -21.03
CA ARG A 51 -6.19 -5.35 -20.66
C ARG A 51 -7.26 -5.72 -21.67
N GLU A 52 -6.94 -5.70 -22.96
CA GLU A 52 -7.88 -6.03 -24.04
C GLU A 52 -8.36 -7.49 -23.96
N GLU A 53 -7.53 -8.38 -23.43
CA GLU A 53 -7.87 -9.79 -23.21
C GLU A 53 -8.68 -10.02 -21.92
N ILE A 54 -8.68 -9.07 -20.98
CA ILE A 54 -9.31 -9.23 -19.66
C ILE A 54 -10.62 -8.45 -19.52
N LEU A 55 -10.66 -7.19 -19.97
CA LEU A 55 -11.80 -6.30 -19.81
C LEU A 55 -13.12 -6.83 -20.41
N PRO A 56 -13.13 -7.56 -21.56
CA PRO A 56 -14.36 -8.18 -22.07
C PRO A 56 -14.95 -9.24 -21.13
N TYR A 57 -14.13 -9.83 -20.28
CA TYR A 57 -14.50 -10.97 -19.44
C TYR A 57 -14.73 -10.58 -17.98
N TYR A 58 -14.12 -9.52 -17.48
CA TYR A 58 -14.17 -9.14 -16.07
C TYR A 58 -14.69 -7.72 -15.89
N ARG A 59 -15.39 -7.47 -14.78
CA ARG A 59 -15.74 -6.12 -14.34
C ARG A 59 -14.62 -5.60 -13.47
N ILE A 60 -13.90 -4.60 -13.96
CA ILE A 60 -12.80 -3.96 -13.25
C ILE A 60 -12.54 -2.60 -13.88
N HIS A 61 -12.52 -1.56 -13.05
CA HIS A 61 -11.95 -0.27 -13.40
C HIS A 61 -10.44 -0.30 -13.26
N LEU A 62 -9.75 -0.01 -14.37
CA LEU A 62 -8.30 0.04 -14.44
C LEU A 62 -7.84 1.33 -15.09
N LEU A 63 -6.89 1.97 -14.44
CA LEU A 63 -6.16 3.09 -14.98
C LEU A 63 -5.48 2.73 -16.32
N ALA A 64 -5.29 3.71 -17.20
CA ALA A 64 -4.52 3.53 -18.44
C ALA A 64 -3.09 3.03 -18.14
N PRO A 65 -2.46 2.20 -19.00
CA PRO A 65 -1.20 1.54 -18.64
C PRO A 65 -0.04 2.51 -18.39
N ASP A 66 0.03 3.58 -19.17
CA ASP A 66 1.00 4.67 -19.03
C ASP A 66 0.83 5.42 -17.70
N ARG A 67 -0.41 5.74 -17.34
CA ARG A 67 -0.75 6.39 -16.07
C ARG A 67 -0.50 5.48 -14.88
N LEU A 68 -0.82 4.19 -15.01
CA LEU A 68 -0.51 3.19 -13.98
C LEU A 68 1.00 3.11 -13.74
N ALA A 69 1.80 2.97 -14.80
CA ALA A 69 3.25 2.92 -14.70
C ALA A 69 3.81 4.18 -14.03
N ALA A 70 3.31 5.36 -14.43
CA ALA A 70 3.74 6.64 -13.87
C ALA A 70 3.36 6.84 -12.39
N LEU A 71 2.29 6.21 -11.90
CA LEU A 71 1.95 6.25 -10.47
C LEU A 71 2.68 5.18 -9.64
N MET A 72 3.18 4.11 -10.26
CA MET A 72 3.92 3.04 -9.60
C MET A 72 5.42 3.34 -9.45
N ASP A 73 5.97 4.13 -10.37
CA ASP A 73 7.36 4.59 -10.30
C ASP A 73 7.47 5.87 -9.46
N LYS A 74 8.37 5.89 -8.46
CA LYS A 74 8.46 7.00 -7.51
C LYS A 74 8.97 8.29 -8.13
N THR A 75 9.78 8.22 -9.18
CA THR A 75 10.33 9.40 -9.85
C THR A 75 9.25 10.11 -10.67
N THR A 76 8.51 9.35 -11.47
CA THR A 76 7.39 9.87 -12.27
C THR A 76 6.21 10.28 -11.38
N PHE A 77 5.92 9.53 -10.31
CA PHE A 77 4.94 9.94 -9.31
C PHE A 77 5.32 11.27 -8.64
N GLN A 78 6.59 11.45 -8.25
CA GLN A 78 7.08 12.71 -7.68
C GLN A 78 6.77 13.89 -8.61
N ALA A 79 7.11 13.76 -9.89
CA ALA A 79 6.86 14.80 -10.90
C ALA A 79 5.36 15.08 -11.07
N LEU A 80 4.52 14.03 -11.11
CA LEU A 80 3.06 14.18 -11.21
C LEU A 80 2.48 14.87 -9.98
N ALA A 81 2.88 14.46 -8.77
CA ALA A 81 2.42 15.07 -7.54
C ALA A 81 2.75 16.58 -7.49
N GLN A 82 3.97 16.96 -7.87
CA GLN A 82 4.37 18.37 -7.96
C GLN A 82 3.57 19.14 -9.02
N ALA A 83 3.43 18.59 -10.22
CA ALA A 83 2.71 19.22 -11.32
C ALA A 83 1.23 19.48 -11.01
N HIS A 84 0.61 18.62 -10.20
CA HIS A 84 -0.78 18.73 -9.77
C HIS A 84 -0.95 19.44 -8.41
N GLY A 85 0.08 20.13 -7.91
CA GLY A 85 0.01 20.93 -6.68
C GLY A 85 -0.06 20.12 -5.39
N GLY A 86 0.27 18.82 -5.46
CA GLY A 86 0.37 17.96 -4.30
C GLY A 86 1.52 18.38 -3.39
N ARG A 87 1.25 18.50 -2.09
CA ARG A 87 2.30 18.75 -1.10
C ARG A 87 3.10 17.46 -0.90
N ILE A 88 4.29 17.40 -1.50
CA ILE A 88 5.20 16.25 -1.49
C ILE A 88 6.62 16.74 -1.13
N PRO A 89 7.42 16.01 -0.33
CA PRO A 89 8.80 16.40 -0.03
C PRO A 89 9.61 16.53 -1.30
N LYS A 90 10.62 17.42 -1.31
CA LYS A 90 11.50 17.56 -2.47
C LYS A 90 12.23 16.24 -2.70
N ALA A 91 12.44 15.90 -3.97
CA ALA A 91 13.18 14.70 -4.32
C ALA A 91 13.86 14.86 -5.67
N ILE A 92 14.94 14.11 -5.84
CA ILE A 92 15.68 13.97 -7.09
C ILE A 92 15.84 12.49 -7.44
N SER A 93 15.80 12.18 -8.72
CA SER A 93 16.17 10.86 -9.22
C SER A 93 17.67 10.83 -9.52
N ILE A 94 18.30 9.71 -9.16
CA ILE A 94 19.72 9.45 -9.36
C ILE A 94 19.81 8.11 -10.09
N SER A 95 20.27 8.11 -11.33
CA SER A 95 20.44 6.89 -12.13
C SER A 95 21.84 6.75 -12.72
N ALA A 96 22.67 7.81 -12.63
CA ALA A 96 24.08 7.77 -13.03
C ALA A 96 24.99 8.50 -12.02
N GLU A 97 26.31 8.28 -12.13
CA GLU A 97 27.31 8.93 -11.29
C GLU A 97 27.27 10.46 -11.42
N ASP A 98 26.96 10.97 -12.62
CA ASP A 98 26.85 12.42 -12.88
C ASP A 98 25.69 13.06 -12.11
N ASP A 99 24.63 12.31 -11.79
CA ASP A 99 23.52 12.82 -10.97
C ASP A 99 23.95 13.12 -9.53
N LEU A 100 25.09 12.60 -9.07
CA LEU A 100 25.60 12.88 -7.72
C LEU A 100 26.00 14.36 -7.55
N LEU A 101 26.16 15.11 -8.65
CA LEU A 101 26.35 16.56 -8.62
C LEU A 101 25.10 17.31 -8.13
N ARG A 102 23.93 16.66 -8.20
CA ARG A 102 22.62 17.24 -7.89
C ARG A 102 22.17 16.97 -6.45
N LEU A 103 22.97 16.27 -5.65
CA LEU A 103 22.62 15.90 -4.28
C LEU A 103 22.34 17.09 -3.36
N ASP A 104 22.90 18.26 -3.67
CA ASP A 104 22.68 19.51 -2.93
C ASP A 104 21.35 20.20 -3.33
N GLU A 105 20.59 19.62 -4.26
CA GLU A 105 19.25 20.09 -4.59
C GLU A 105 18.21 19.70 -3.53
N VAL A 106 18.52 18.90 -2.50
CA VAL A 106 17.57 18.51 -1.44
C VAL A 106 18.12 18.81 -0.05
N ASP A 107 17.22 19.07 0.90
CA ASP A 107 17.59 19.35 2.29
C ASP A 107 17.72 18.04 3.11
N TYR A 108 18.85 17.89 3.79
CA TYR A 108 19.11 16.72 4.66
C TYR A 108 18.47 16.90 6.05
N PRO A 109 18.02 15.82 6.71
CA PRO A 109 18.15 14.41 6.31
C PRO A 109 17.24 14.02 5.15
N CYS A 110 17.64 12.98 4.42
CA CYS A 110 16.92 12.43 3.28
C CYS A 110 16.70 10.92 3.44
N VAL A 111 15.77 10.39 2.66
CA VAL A 111 15.59 8.95 2.44
C VAL A 111 16.00 8.59 1.01
N LEU A 112 16.90 7.62 0.89
CA LEU A 112 17.30 6.99 -0.36
C LEU A 112 16.58 5.65 -0.52
N LYS A 113 15.82 5.49 -1.59
CA LYS A 113 15.01 4.29 -1.86
C LYS A 113 14.98 3.97 -3.36
N PRO A 114 14.72 2.71 -3.76
CA PRO A 114 14.62 2.36 -5.18
C PRO A 114 13.38 3.02 -5.81
N ALA A 115 13.53 3.50 -7.05
CA ALA A 115 12.45 4.19 -7.78
C ALA A 115 11.22 3.29 -7.95
N TYR A 116 11.44 2.03 -8.32
CA TYR A 116 10.42 0.99 -8.45
C TYR A 116 10.79 -0.27 -7.66
N LYS A 117 9.87 -1.22 -7.53
CA LYS A 117 10.17 -2.49 -6.84
C LYS A 117 11.07 -3.37 -7.70
N HIS A 118 12.18 -3.83 -7.12
CA HIS A 118 13.11 -4.74 -7.78
C HIS A 118 13.48 -5.91 -6.86
N TYR A 119 13.35 -7.13 -7.36
CA TYR A 119 13.59 -8.34 -6.56
C TYR A 119 15.06 -8.48 -6.15
N GLY A 120 15.99 -8.21 -7.07
CA GLY A 120 17.42 -8.27 -6.80
C GLY A 120 17.87 -7.30 -5.71
N TYR A 121 17.24 -6.12 -5.64
CA TYR A 121 17.50 -5.13 -4.60
C TYR A 121 17.08 -5.64 -3.22
N GLY A 122 15.83 -6.13 -3.10
CA GLY A 122 15.27 -6.55 -1.81
C GLY A 122 15.94 -7.77 -1.17
N ALA A 123 16.76 -8.51 -1.93
CA ALA A 123 17.56 -9.61 -1.42
C ALA A 123 18.85 -9.16 -0.70
N GLN A 124 19.35 -7.96 -1.00
CA GLN A 124 20.65 -7.47 -0.55
C GLN A 124 20.56 -6.20 0.29
N PHE A 125 19.56 -5.35 0.02
CA PHE A 125 19.46 -4.00 0.57
C PHE A 125 18.16 -3.77 1.35
N GLN A 126 18.16 -2.75 2.21
CA GLN A 126 16.99 -2.32 2.96
C GLN A 126 16.00 -1.58 2.05
N LYS A 127 14.70 -1.63 2.37
CA LYS A 127 13.66 -0.94 1.56
C LYS A 127 13.94 0.55 1.38
N ALA A 128 14.58 1.18 2.36
CA ALA A 128 14.97 2.57 2.34
C ALA A 128 16.12 2.82 3.33
N TYR A 129 16.97 3.80 3.02
CA TYR A 129 18.07 4.25 3.88
C TYR A 129 17.88 5.72 4.24
N VAL A 130 17.99 6.05 5.53
CA VAL A 130 18.04 7.44 5.96
C VAL A 130 19.49 7.90 5.88
N VAL A 131 19.73 9.00 5.19
CA VAL A 131 21.06 9.59 4.97
C VAL A 131 21.06 11.03 5.46
N ASN A 132 22.10 11.43 6.18
CA ASN A 132 22.17 12.71 6.87
C ASN A 132 23.08 13.73 6.16
N SER A 133 23.69 13.34 5.04
CA SER A 133 24.59 14.21 4.27
C SER A 133 24.71 13.76 2.82
N ARG A 134 25.16 14.70 1.98
CA ARG A 134 25.60 14.45 0.60
C ARG A 134 26.53 13.25 0.46
N ASP A 135 27.58 13.22 1.27
CA ASP A 135 28.59 12.17 1.18
C ASP A 135 28.03 10.79 1.57
N GLU A 136 27.11 10.76 2.54
CA GLU A 136 26.42 9.52 2.90
C GLU A 136 25.51 9.02 1.78
N ALA A 137 24.75 9.93 1.15
CA ALA A 137 23.92 9.60 -0.01
C ALA A 137 24.75 9.08 -1.19
N ALA A 138 25.84 9.76 -1.54
CA ALA A 138 26.73 9.35 -2.62
C ALA A 138 27.38 7.99 -2.37
N ARG A 139 27.90 7.75 -1.15
CA ARG A 139 28.46 6.44 -0.78
C ARG A 139 27.41 5.33 -0.90
N ARG A 140 26.20 5.58 -0.41
CA ARG A 140 25.12 4.58 -0.43
C ARG A 140 24.66 4.29 -1.86
N TRP A 141 24.55 5.31 -2.72
CA TRP A 141 24.19 5.10 -4.12
C TRP A 141 25.23 4.22 -4.83
N ARG A 142 26.53 4.49 -4.66
CA ARG A 142 27.61 3.67 -5.28
C ARG A 142 27.63 2.21 -4.80
N GLU A 143 27.21 1.96 -3.55
CA GLU A 143 27.06 0.61 -3.01
C GLU A 143 25.93 -0.16 -3.71
N ILE A 144 24.83 0.54 -4.01
CA ILE A 144 23.58 -0.04 -4.52
C ILE A 144 23.56 -0.11 -6.06
N SER A 145 24.16 0.87 -6.73
CA SER A 145 24.04 1.05 -8.19
C SER A 145 24.48 -0.14 -9.05
N PRO A 146 25.44 -1.01 -8.63
CA PRO A 146 25.75 -2.24 -9.38
C PRO A 146 24.58 -3.22 -9.47
N VAL A 147 23.59 -3.12 -8.56
CA VAL A 147 22.39 -3.96 -8.52
C VAL A 147 21.16 -3.21 -9.00
N MET A 148 21.04 -1.93 -8.64
CA MET A 148 19.94 -1.07 -9.03
C MET A 148 20.37 0.40 -9.04
N PRO A 149 20.68 0.97 -10.22
CA PRO A 149 21.11 2.37 -10.31
C PRO A 149 19.98 3.36 -10.09
N ASP A 150 18.74 3.02 -10.47
CA ASP A 150 17.58 3.90 -10.42
C ASP A 150 17.04 4.09 -8.98
N LEU A 151 17.60 5.09 -8.29
CA LEU A 151 17.19 5.48 -6.94
C LEU A 151 16.53 6.86 -6.94
N ILE A 152 15.74 7.12 -5.91
CA ILE A 152 15.21 8.44 -5.58
C ILE A 152 15.73 8.86 -4.21
N LEU A 153 16.30 10.06 -4.14
CA LEU A 153 16.67 10.73 -2.90
C LEU A 153 15.60 11.77 -2.59
N GLN A 154 14.91 11.62 -1.47
CA GLN A 154 13.77 12.44 -1.09
C GLN A 154 13.96 12.99 0.32
N GLU A 155 13.56 14.23 0.58
CA GLU A 155 13.66 14.83 1.92
C GLU A 155 12.94 13.97 2.97
N TRP A 156 13.56 13.84 4.13
CA TRP A 156 12.99 13.12 5.26
C TRP A 156 11.96 14.00 5.96
N ILE A 157 10.71 13.57 5.97
CA ILE A 157 9.66 14.19 6.79
C ILE A 157 9.81 13.65 8.21
N GLU A 158 10.10 14.53 9.16
CA GLU A 158 10.28 14.15 10.56
C GLU A 158 8.99 13.63 11.19
N GLY A 159 9.12 12.64 12.08
CA GLY A 159 8.00 11.97 12.73
C GLY A 159 8.14 10.44 12.77
N ASN A 160 7.33 9.83 13.64
CA ASN A 160 7.29 8.40 13.90
C ASN A 160 6.34 7.66 12.95
N ASP A 161 6.26 6.33 13.09
CA ASP A 161 5.27 5.52 12.37
C ASP A 161 3.84 5.99 12.60
N SER A 162 3.55 6.50 13.81
CA SER A 162 2.24 7.05 14.12
C SER A 162 1.96 8.34 13.37
N ASP A 163 2.94 9.03 12.80
CA ASP A 163 2.68 10.25 12.03
C ASP A 163 2.31 9.95 10.57
N ILE A 164 2.20 8.67 10.22
CA ILE A 164 1.75 8.20 8.90
C ILE A 164 0.24 7.97 8.91
N TYR A 165 -0.43 8.59 7.94
CA TYR A 165 -1.85 8.51 7.69
C TYR A 165 -2.08 7.99 6.27
N PHE A 166 -3.27 7.49 6.01
CA PHE A 166 -3.64 7.02 4.69
C PHE A 166 -5.12 7.27 4.42
N CYS A 167 -5.45 7.48 3.15
CA CYS A 167 -6.82 7.50 2.67
C CYS A 167 -7.00 6.34 1.67
N LEU A 168 -7.85 5.38 2.01
CA LEU A 168 -8.25 4.28 1.14
C LEU A 168 -9.49 4.72 0.36
N GLN A 169 -9.53 4.46 -0.96
CA GLN A 169 -10.65 4.82 -1.81
C GLN A 169 -10.95 3.74 -2.86
N TYR A 170 -12.22 3.65 -3.21
CA TYR A 170 -12.62 3.12 -4.50
C TYR A 170 -13.19 4.27 -5.33
N VAL A 171 -12.58 4.57 -6.48
CA VAL A 171 -12.93 5.70 -7.34
C VAL A 171 -13.72 5.21 -8.55
N GLY A 172 -14.90 5.76 -8.77
CA GLY A 172 -15.77 5.39 -9.90
C GLY A 172 -15.33 6.05 -11.22
N GLU A 173 -16.03 5.72 -12.31
CA GLU A 173 -15.72 6.19 -13.67
C GLU A 173 -15.62 7.72 -13.81
N ASN A 174 -16.38 8.48 -13.01
CA ASN A 174 -16.41 9.94 -13.06
C ASN A 174 -15.25 10.62 -12.28
N GLY A 175 -14.33 9.83 -11.71
CA GLY A 175 -13.26 10.35 -10.85
C GLY A 175 -13.74 10.75 -9.44
N ASP A 176 -14.97 10.39 -9.07
CA ASP A 176 -15.53 10.59 -7.74
C ASP A 176 -15.35 9.33 -6.88
N PRO A 177 -15.03 9.49 -5.57
CA PRO A 177 -14.94 8.35 -4.66
C PRO A 177 -16.33 7.75 -4.44
N VAL A 178 -16.47 6.45 -4.72
CA VAL A 178 -17.64 5.65 -4.33
C VAL A 178 -17.66 5.48 -2.81
N VAL A 179 -16.48 5.29 -2.23
CA VAL A 179 -16.28 5.14 -0.80
C VAL A 179 -14.88 5.62 -0.43
N SER A 180 -14.72 6.14 0.79
CA SER A 180 -13.43 6.55 1.34
C SER A 180 -13.31 6.12 2.79
N PHE A 181 -12.08 5.88 3.24
CA PHE A 181 -11.77 5.65 4.64
C PHE A 181 -10.40 6.24 4.96
N VAL A 182 -10.33 7.04 6.02
CA VAL A 182 -9.08 7.64 6.50
C VAL A 182 -8.63 6.94 7.79
N GLY A 183 -7.37 6.51 7.77
CA GLY A 183 -6.73 5.83 8.89
C GLY A 183 -5.35 6.40 9.21
N ARG A 184 -4.83 5.96 10.34
CA ARG A 184 -3.52 6.30 10.88
C ARG A 184 -2.78 5.03 11.24
N LYS A 185 -1.53 4.89 10.82
CA LYS A 185 -0.66 3.81 11.28
C LYS A 185 -0.36 4.02 12.77
N LEU A 186 -0.15 2.93 13.49
CA LEU A 186 0.35 2.97 14.86
C LEU A 186 1.77 2.42 14.90
N ARG A 187 2.05 1.40 14.09
CA ARG A 187 3.37 0.78 13.94
C ARG A 187 3.59 0.34 12.51
N SER A 188 4.85 0.37 12.09
CA SER A 188 5.31 -0.22 10.85
C SER A 188 6.30 -1.35 11.11
N TRP A 189 6.45 -2.26 10.15
CA TRP A 189 7.54 -3.23 10.18
C TRP A 189 8.27 -3.33 8.83
N PRO A 190 9.61 -3.12 8.80
CA PRO A 190 10.44 -2.62 9.90
C PRO A 190 10.00 -1.23 10.40
N PRO A 191 10.34 -0.81 11.63
CA PRO A 191 9.98 0.51 12.13
C PRO A 191 10.49 1.63 11.21
N ARG A 192 9.74 2.73 11.09
CA ARG A 192 10.03 3.93 10.28
C ARG A 192 10.07 3.80 8.76
N ILE A 193 10.34 2.62 8.21
CA ILE A 193 10.52 2.39 6.76
C ILE A 193 9.61 1.30 6.18
N GLY A 194 8.89 0.59 7.06
CA GLY A 194 8.12 -0.60 6.74
C GLY A 194 6.68 -0.37 6.29
N GLY A 195 5.99 -1.47 6.02
CA GLY A 195 4.55 -1.46 5.81
C GLY A 195 3.78 -1.43 7.14
N THR A 196 2.48 -1.19 7.06
CA THR A 196 1.57 -1.15 8.22
C THR A 196 1.61 -2.46 9.00
N ALA A 197 1.93 -2.39 10.29
CA ALA A 197 1.82 -3.51 11.23
C ALA A 197 0.55 -3.40 12.08
N SER A 198 0.18 -2.19 12.47
CA SER A 198 -1.12 -1.88 13.07
C SER A 198 -1.59 -0.47 12.72
N CYS A 199 -2.90 -0.26 12.67
CA CYS A 199 -3.53 1.01 12.33
C CYS A 199 -4.94 1.13 12.92
N ILE A 200 -5.49 2.33 12.89
CA ILE A 200 -6.82 2.67 13.39
C ILE A 200 -7.45 3.77 12.52
N ALA A 201 -8.77 3.96 12.61
CA ALA A 201 -9.46 5.09 11.98
C ALA A 201 -8.93 6.45 12.51
N ALA A 202 -8.91 7.46 11.63
CA ALA A 202 -8.50 8.82 11.96
C ALA A 202 -9.58 9.85 11.53
N PRO A 203 -10.76 9.82 12.15
CA PRO A 203 -11.92 10.63 11.74
C PRO A 203 -11.63 12.14 11.79
N GLN A 204 -10.73 12.59 12.66
CA GLN A 204 -10.36 14.00 12.78
C GLN A 204 -9.69 14.58 11.52
N PHE A 205 -9.13 13.74 10.65
CA PHE A 205 -8.51 14.14 9.38
C PHE A 205 -9.27 13.59 8.15
N GLU A 206 -10.47 13.03 8.34
CA GLU A 206 -11.22 12.37 7.28
C GLU A 206 -11.52 13.33 6.12
N ARG A 207 -12.02 14.53 6.42
CA ARG A 207 -12.36 15.53 5.40
C ARG A 207 -11.13 16.01 4.63
N GLU A 208 -10.04 16.33 5.34
CA GLU A 208 -8.82 16.87 4.75
C GLU A 208 -8.14 15.85 3.82
N LEU A 209 -7.89 14.63 4.33
CA LEU A 209 -7.16 13.61 3.58
C LEU A 209 -8.00 12.98 2.47
N THR A 210 -9.33 12.88 2.63
CA THR A 210 -10.22 12.49 1.54
C THR A 210 -10.20 13.53 0.43
N ALA A 211 -10.30 14.82 0.75
CA ALA A 211 -10.27 15.89 -0.26
C ALA A 211 -8.92 15.94 -0.99
N ALA A 212 -7.81 15.82 -0.28
CA ALA A 212 -6.47 15.78 -0.88
C ALA A 212 -6.29 14.57 -1.81
N THR A 213 -6.72 13.38 -1.36
CA THR A 213 -6.61 12.14 -2.14
C THR A 213 -7.50 12.18 -3.38
N THR A 214 -8.77 12.56 -3.23
CA THR A 214 -9.70 12.69 -4.35
C THR A 214 -9.25 13.76 -5.33
N GLY A 215 -8.74 14.89 -4.84
CA GLY A 215 -8.21 15.97 -5.69
C GLY A 215 -7.07 15.47 -6.57
N PHE A 216 -6.09 14.80 -5.98
CA PHE A 216 -4.98 14.21 -6.74
C PHE A 216 -5.47 13.13 -7.72
N PHE A 217 -6.26 12.16 -7.25
CA PHE A 217 -6.79 11.09 -8.09
C PHE A 217 -7.61 11.60 -9.27
N ARG A 218 -8.48 12.59 -9.08
CA ARG A 218 -9.22 13.22 -10.17
C ARG A 218 -8.28 13.91 -11.16
N SER A 219 -7.24 14.60 -10.67
CA SER A 219 -6.30 15.34 -11.52
C SER A 219 -5.48 14.44 -12.45
N VAL A 220 -5.23 13.18 -12.06
CA VAL A 220 -4.49 12.18 -12.85
C VAL A 220 -5.42 11.18 -13.56
N GLY A 221 -6.74 11.38 -13.50
CA GLY A 221 -7.73 10.48 -14.11
C GLY A 221 -7.78 9.09 -13.48
N PHE A 222 -7.45 8.98 -12.20
CA PHE A 222 -7.45 7.72 -11.46
C PHE A 222 -8.87 7.15 -11.31
N VAL A 223 -9.01 5.84 -11.54
CA VAL A 223 -10.23 5.06 -11.30
C VAL A 223 -9.89 3.70 -10.69
N GLY A 224 -10.85 3.10 -10.00
CA GLY A 224 -10.73 1.79 -9.37
C GLY A 224 -10.20 1.86 -7.93
N MET A 225 -9.59 0.76 -7.48
CA MET A 225 -9.12 0.58 -6.11
C MET A 225 -7.78 1.29 -5.90
N GLY A 226 -7.69 2.19 -4.92
CA GLY A 226 -6.43 2.85 -4.61
C GLY A 226 -6.38 3.50 -3.24
N SER A 227 -5.21 3.99 -2.88
CA SER A 227 -5.01 4.76 -1.67
C SER A 227 -3.89 5.79 -1.84
N MET A 228 -3.86 6.76 -0.94
CA MET A 228 -2.74 7.69 -0.79
C MET A 228 -2.21 7.62 0.64
N GLU A 229 -0.90 7.44 0.78
CA GLU A 229 -0.21 7.56 2.06
C GLU A 229 0.31 8.99 2.25
N PHE A 230 0.15 9.50 3.47
CA PHE A 230 0.62 10.80 3.90
C PHE A 230 1.47 10.65 5.16
N LYS A 231 2.43 11.54 5.34
CA LYS A 231 3.12 11.72 6.62
C LYS A 231 2.88 13.14 7.11
N ARG A 232 2.43 13.25 8.36
CA ARG A 232 2.24 14.51 9.05
C ARG A 232 3.58 14.98 9.60
N ASN A 233 4.04 16.14 9.17
CA ASN A 233 5.27 16.71 9.67
C ASN A 233 5.04 17.25 11.09
N VAL A 234 5.86 16.81 12.04
CA VAL A 234 5.69 17.14 13.47
C VAL A 234 5.98 18.62 13.80
N HIS A 235 6.71 19.34 12.95
CA HIS A 235 7.09 20.73 13.19
C HIS A 235 6.02 21.73 12.77
N ASN A 236 5.40 21.51 11.60
CA ASN A 236 4.38 22.42 11.05
C ASN A 236 2.96 21.85 11.10
N GLY A 237 2.80 20.55 11.38
CA GLY A 237 1.49 19.89 11.47
C GLY A 237 0.84 19.56 10.13
N GLU A 238 1.50 19.87 9.01
CA GLU A 238 1.00 19.68 7.64
C GLU A 238 1.21 18.25 7.15
N PHE A 239 0.33 17.79 6.26
CA PHE A 239 0.47 16.49 5.60
C PHE A 239 1.22 16.58 4.29
N TYR A 240 2.18 15.67 4.13
CA TYR A 240 2.95 15.49 2.92
C TYR A 240 2.66 14.13 2.33
N ILE A 241 2.40 14.09 1.04
CA ILE A 241 2.20 12.89 0.24
C ILE A 241 3.47 12.03 0.29
N VAL A 242 3.31 10.71 0.47
CA VAL A 242 4.43 9.76 0.52
C VAL A 242 4.44 8.90 -0.75
N GLU A 243 3.40 8.10 -0.96
CA GLU A 243 3.25 7.25 -2.15
C GLU A 243 1.78 6.81 -2.29
N PRO A 244 1.30 6.55 -3.53
CA PRO A 244 -0.01 5.97 -3.75
C PRO A 244 0.09 4.44 -3.82
N THR A 245 -1.00 3.77 -3.49
CA THR A 245 -1.27 2.41 -3.97
C THR A 245 -2.33 2.51 -5.07
N VAL A 246 -2.08 1.93 -6.24
CA VAL A 246 -2.95 2.08 -7.41
C VAL A 246 -3.40 0.72 -7.96
N SER A 247 -4.68 0.63 -8.35
CA SER A 247 -5.32 -0.54 -8.98
C SER A 247 -5.26 -1.85 -8.20
N ARG A 248 -5.07 -1.79 -6.87
CA ARG A 248 -5.14 -2.96 -5.96
C ARG A 248 -5.60 -2.56 -4.58
N THR A 249 -6.03 -3.55 -3.81
CA THR A 249 -6.23 -3.39 -2.37
C THR A 249 -4.90 -3.16 -1.66
N ASP A 250 -4.96 -2.41 -0.57
CA ASP A 250 -3.86 -2.31 0.38
C ASP A 250 -3.84 -3.45 1.39
N PHE A 251 -2.69 -3.66 2.03
CA PHE A 251 -2.59 -4.70 3.06
C PHE A 251 -3.47 -4.38 4.27
N GLN A 252 -3.49 -3.11 4.67
CA GLN A 252 -4.30 -2.62 5.78
C GLN A 252 -5.77 -2.36 5.44
N GLU A 253 -6.24 -2.67 4.22
CA GLU A 253 -7.61 -2.37 3.74
C GLU A 253 -8.71 -2.76 4.75
N GLU A 254 -8.52 -3.90 5.42
CA GLU A 254 -9.48 -4.43 6.38
C GLU A 254 -9.74 -3.50 7.57
N VAL A 255 -8.83 -2.55 7.88
CA VAL A 255 -9.10 -1.54 8.92
C VAL A 255 -10.38 -0.77 8.63
N ALA A 256 -10.67 -0.49 7.35
CA ALA A 256 -11.91 0.17 6.95
C ALA A 256 -13.11 -0.71 7.26
N THR A 257 -13.07 -1.98 6.84
CA THR A 257 -14.17 -2.95 7.03
C THR A 257 -14.50 -3.15 8.50
N VAL A 258 -13.49 -3.34 9.36
CA VAL A 258 -13.74 -3.52 10.81
C VAL A 258 -14.23 -2.24 11.49
N ASN A 259 -14.05 -1.08 10.86
CA ASN A 259 -14.60 0.21 11.30
C ASN A 259 -15.90 0.60 10.58
N GLY A 260 -16.52 -0.31 9.82
CA GLY A 260 -17.85 -0.10 9.23
C GLY A 260 -17.86 0.38 7.78
N VAL A 261 -16.70 0.48 7.14
CA VAL A 261 -16.55 0.89 5.74
C VAL A 261 -15.98 -0.27 4.94
N ASN A 262 -16.83 -1.16 4.42
CA ASN A 262 -16.38 -2.32 3.64
C ASN A 262 -16.09 -1.92 2.18
N ILE A 263 -14.87 -1.42 1.93
CA ILE A 263 -14.45 -0.90 0.62
C ILE A 263 -14.59 -1.94 -0.50
N PRO A 264 -14.11 -3.19 -0.37
CA PRO A 264 -14.30 -4.21 -1.41
C PRO A 264 -15.77 -4.51 -1.72
N LEU A 265 -16.67 -4.46 -0.71
CA LEU A 265 -18.10 -4.65 -0.93
C LEU A 265 -18.73 -3.46 -1.65
N ALA A 266 -18.39 -2.23 -1.27
CA ALA A 266 -18.84 -1.04 -1.97
C ALA A 266 -18.35 -1.01 -3.42
N ALA A 267 -17.08 -1.36 -3.64
CA ALA A 267 -16.51 -1.53 -4.98
C ALA A 267 -17.26 -2.59 -5.78
N TYR A 268 -17.52 -3.77 -5.20
CA TYR A 268 -18.31 -4.81 -5.85
C TYR A 268 -19.71 -4.31 -6.23
N CYS A 269 -20.42 -3.65 -5.31
CA CYS A 269 -21.74 -3.09 -5.56
C CYS A 269 -21.71 -2.09 -6.72
N HIS A 270 -20.72 -1.19 -6.74
CA HIS A 270 -20.52 -0.26 -7.84
C HIS A 270 -20.33 -0.99 -9.18
N GLU A 271 -19.41 -1.96 -9.24
CA GLU A 271 -19.13 -2.72 -10.45
C GLU A 271 -20.36 -3.47 -11.00
N VAL A 272 -21.23 -3.94 -10.12
CA VAL A 272 -22.45 -4.67 -10.51
C VAL A 272 -23.69 -3.77 -10.67
N GLY A 273 -23.58 -2.48 -10.38
CA GLY A 273 -24.71 -1.54 -10.39
C GLY A 273 -25.71 -1.77 -9.25
N ALA A 274 -25.28 -2.37 -8.14
CA ALA A 274 -26.09 -2.57 -6.95
C ALA A 274 -25.98 -1.38 -5.98
N PRO A 275 -26.96 -1.19 -5.08
CA PRO A 275 -26.89 -0.19 -4.03
C PRO A 275 -25.63 -0.36 -3.17
N ILE A 276 -24.96 0.76 -2.91
CA ILE A 276 -23.80 0.80 -2.01
C ILE A 276 -24.29 0.57 -0.56
N PRO A 277 -23.63 -0.29 0.22
CA PRO A 277 -24.01 -0.53 1.61
C PRO A 277 -23.96 0.76 2.46
N VAL A 278 -24.89 0.88 3.41
CA VAL A 278 -24.88 1.96 4.38
C VAL A 278 -23.63 1.83 5.26
N ILE A 279 -22.86 2.92 5.35
CA ILE A 279 -21.69 3.02 6.21
C ILE A 279 -22.14 3.21 7.65
N ASN A 280 -21.70 2.32 8.54
CA ASN A 280 -22.00 2.38 9.97
C ASN A 280 -20.70 2.34 10.77
N HIS A 281 -20.18 3.53 11.11
CA HIS A 281 -18.90 3.64 11.80
C HIS A 281 -18.90 2.90 13.15
N ALA A 282 -17.85 2.11 13.39
CA ALA A 282 -17.70 1.40 14.65
C ALA A 282 -17.47 2.39 15.81
N SER A 283 -18.27 2.24 16.87
CA SER A 283 -18.07 2.96 18.14
C SER A 283 -18.02 1.95 19.31
N PRO A 284 -16.90 1.87 20.06
CA PRO A 284 -15.63 2.55 19.80
C PRO A 284 -14.94 2.04 18.53
N PRO A 285 -13.99 2.81 17.96
CA PRO A 285 -13.25 2.40 16.76
C PRO A 285 -12.45 1.11 17.01
N ARG A 286 -12.18 0.41 15.91
CA ARG A 286 -11.42 -0.84 15.92
C ARG A 286 -10.00 -0.61 15.41
N LEU A 287 -9.02 -0.97 16.23
CA LEU A 287 -7.63 -1.08 15.86
C LEU A 287 -7.44 -2.38 15.09
N TRP A 288 -6.87 -2.30 13.89
CA TRP A 288 -6.48 -3.46 13.12
C TRP A 288 -4.98 -3.76 13.33
N ARG A 289 -4.63 -5.04 13.53
CA ARG A 289 -3.24 -5.48 13.74
C ARG A 289 -2.90 -6.76 13.01
N GLU A 290 -1.74 -6.76 12.36
CA GLU A 290 -1.07 -7.98 11.91
C GLU A 290 -0.24 -8.53 13.09
N PRO A 291 -0.60 -9.72 13.65
CA PRO A 291 -0.06 -10.19 14.92
C PRO A 291 1.46 -10.42 14.96
N VAL A 292 2.10 -10.71 13.83
CA VAL A 292 3.54 -11.04 13.80
C VAL A 292 4.38 -9.77 13.78
N THR A 293 4.16 -8.92 12.80
CA THR A 293 4.86 -7.66 12.56
C THR A 293 4.54 -6.61 13.62
N ASP A 294 3.30 -6.54 14.14
CA ASP A 294 3.00 -5.61 15.25
C ASP A 294 3.76 -6.01 16.51
N ARG A 295 3.89 -7.31 16.77
CA ARG A 295 4.69 -7.78 17.90
C ARG A 295 6.17 -7.47 17.70
N TRP A 296 6.73 -7.75 16.52
CA TRP A 296 8.14 -7.42 16.24
C TRP A 296 8.41 -5.92 16.35
N ALA A 297 7.51 -5.08 15.83
CA ALA A 297 7.60 -3.64 15.97
C ALA A 297 7.57 -3.20 17.44
N ARG A 298 6.73 -3.84 18.28
CA ARG A 298 6.72 -3.61 19.74
C ARG A 298 8.01 -4.04 20.44
N GLU A 299 8.56 -5.19 20.07
CA GLU A 299 9.79 -5.74 20.65
C GLU A 299 11.02 -4.88 20.30
N CYS A 300 11.05 -4.27 19.10
CA CYS A 300 12.13 -3.38 18.66
C CYS A 300 11.91 -1.91 19.03
N SER A 301 10.71 -1.52 19.46
CA SER A 301 10.41 -0.15 19.85
C SER A 301 11.02 0.14 21.22
N THR A 302 11.99 1.06 21.28
CA THR A 302 12.59 1.55 22.52
C THR A 302 11.86 2.77 23.11
N GLY A 303 10.87 3.31 22.40
CA GLY A 303 10.11 4.51 22.78
C GLY A 303 8.73 4.22 23.39
N THR A 304 8.07 5.28 23.83
CA THR A 304 6.70 5.27 24.34
C THR A 304 5.74 4.69 23.28
N PRO A 305 4.77 3.83 23.65
CA PRO A 305 3.75 3.37 22.73
C PRO A 305 3.03 4.55 22.06
N PRO A 306 2.60 4.40 20.79
CA PRO A 306 1.86 5.45 20.11
C PRO A 306 0.59 5.78 20.90
N GLU A 307 0.40 7.06 21.19
CA GLU A 307 -0.78 7.54 21.89
C GLU A 307 -1.98 7.48 20.95
N ILE A 308 -2.94 6.61 21.27
CA ILE A 308 -4.18 6.48 20.50
C ILE A 308 -5.21 7.52 20.96
N GLY A 309 -5.14 7.94 22.24
CA GLY A 309 -5.96 9.02 22.80
C GLY A 309 -7.47 8.72 22.89
N ILE A 310 -7.93 7.57 22.41
CA ILE A 310 -9.34 7.18 22.38
C ILE A 310 -9.55 5.72 22.80
N PRO A 311 -10.68 5.40 23.48
CA PRO A 311 -11.09 4.02 23.71
C PRO A 311 -11.25 3.27 22.38
N HIS A 312 -10.75 2.03 22.31
CA HIS A 312 -10.78 1.24 21.08
C HIS A 312 -10.84 -0.26 21.39
N LYS A 313 -11.24 -1.06 20.38
CA LYS A 313 -11.18 -2.52 20.41
C LYS A 313 -10.13 -3.02 19.42
N SER A 314 -9.37 -4.05 19.77
CA SER A 314 -8.38 -4.63 18.84
C SER A 314 -8.95 -5.79 18.02
N CYS A 315 -8.69 -5.77 16.72
CA CYS A 315 -9.02 -6.82 15.76
C CYS A 315 -7.75 -7.40 15.12
N ASN A 316 -7.62 -8.73 15.15
CA ASN A 316 -6.52 -9.43 14.50
C ASN A 316 -6.78 -9.56 12.99
N ALA A 317 -5.76 -9.41 12.15
CA ALA A 317 -5.87 -9.52 10.69
C ALA A 317 -6.35 -10.89 10.16
N TYR A 318 -6.18 -11.97 10.93
CA TYR A 318 -6.42 -13.34 10.44
C TYR A 318 -7.47 -14.12 11.24
N PHE A 319 -7.87 -13.65 12.43
CA PHE A 319 -8.81 -14.39 13.28
C PHE A 319 -10.22 -13.83 13.19
N ARG A 320 -11.14 -14.64 12.68
CA ARG A 320 -12.59 -14.40 12.72
C ARG A 320 -13.26 -15.66 13.27
N MET A 321 -14.23 -15.51 14.17
CA MET A 321 -14.91 -16.68 14.77
C MET A 321 -15.69 -17.47 13.72
N ASP A 322 -16.27 -16.75 12.76
CA ASP A 322 -17.01 -17.27 11.62
C ASP A 322 -16.11 -17.64 10.44
N ASP A 323 -14.79 -17.46 10.51
CA ASP A 323 -13.85 -17.97 9.51
C ASP A 323 -12.46 -18.15 10.13
N PRO A 324 -12.25 -19.19 10.96
CA PRO A 324 -11.00 -19.37 11.71
C PRO A 324 -9.84 -19.89 10.84
N ALA A 325 -10.10 -20.31 9.60
CA ALA A 325 -9.13 -20.97 8.75
C ALA A 325 -7.87 -20.13 8.41
N PRO A 326 -7.95 -18.81 8.14
CA PRO A 326 -6.77 -17.98 7.94
C PRO A 326 -5.84 -17.96 9.18
N TRP A 327 -6.41 -17.85 10.38
CA TRP A 327 -5.64 -17.89 11.63
C TRP A 327 -5.01 -19.26 11.90
N LEU A 328 -5.77 -20.35 11.73
CA LEU A 328 -5.25 -21.71 11.91
C LEU A 328 -4.06 -21.97 10.99
N LYS A 329 -4.13 -21.50 9.75
CA LYS A 329 -3.00 -21.56 8.83
C LYS A 329 -1.78 -20.83 9.39
N LEU A 330 -1.95 -19.57 9.79
CA LEU A 330 -0.84 -18.76 10.31
C LEU A 330 -0.17 -19.48 11.47
N MET A 331 -0.96 -20.02 12.40
CA MET A 331 -0.44 -20.77 13.54
C MET A 331 0.34 -22.01 13.11
N ARG A 332 -0.18 -22.77 12.14
CA ARG A 332 0.52 -23.93 11.58
C ARG A 332 1.87 -23.54 10.96
N GLU A 333 1.92 -22.50 10.12
CA GLU A 333 3.17 -22.01 9.51
C GLU A 333 4.19 -21.58 10.55
N ARG A 334 3.73 -20.93 11.63
CA ARG A 334 4.61 -20.54 12.75
C ARG A 334 5.18 -21.72 13.52
N ILE A 335 4.37 -22.75 13.76
CA ILE A 335 4.84 -23.98 14.41
C ILE A 335 5.90 -24.66 13.54
N PHE A 336 5.65 -24.82 12.24
CA PHE A 336 6.63 -25.41 11.32
C PHE A 336 7.92 -24.60 11.22
N ALA A 337 7.83 -23.27 11.16
CA ALA A 337 9.03 -22.42 11.13
C ALA A 337 9.88 -22.56 12.40
N ARG A 338 9.24 -22.66 13.56
CA ARG A 338 9.93 -22.91 14.85
C ARG A 338 10.59 -24.28 14.89
N LEU A 339 9.87 -25.33 14.48
CA LEU A 339 10.42 -26.69 14.42
C LEU A 339 11.62 -26.78 13.48
N LYS A 340 11.55 -26.14 12.30
CA LYS A 340 12.67 -26.10 11.35
C LYS A 340 13.89 -25.35 11.90
N HIS A 341 13.70 -24.33 12.74
CA HIS A 341 14.80 -23.64 13.40
C HIS A 341 15.44 -24.49 14.50
N LEU A 342 14.64 -25.27 15.25
CA LEU A 342 15.13 -26.20 16.26
C LEU A 342 15.91 -27.37 15.67
N LEU A 343 15.49 -27.89 14.51
CA LEU A 343 16.19 -28.97 13.79
C LEU A 343 17.45 -28.54 13.04
N ARG A 344 17.74 -27.24 13.00
CA ARG A 344 18.96 -26.66 12.38
C ARG A 344 19.99 -26.21 13.42
N ARG A 345 19.66 -26.35 14.71
CA ARG A 345 20.60 -26.25 15.83
C ARG A 345 20.95 -27.66 16.27
#